data_AF-A0A357NGF9-F1
#
_entry.id   AF-A0A357NGF9-F1
#
_cell.length_a   1.000
_cell.length_b   1.000
_cell.length_c   1.000
_cell.angle_alpha   90.00
_cell.angle_beta   90.00
_cell.angle_gamma   90.00
#
_symmetry.space_group_name_H-M   'P 1'
#
loop_
_entity.id
_entity.type
_entity.pdbx_description
1 polymer ?
#
loop_
_entity_poly.entity_id
_entity_poly.type
_entity_poly.pdbx_seq_one_letter_code
_entity_poly.pdbx_strand_id
1 'polypeptide(L)' 'MGIFWYVCDGRVETYCGQEADWSGSFTVLAKSPEDALLKVMKFHLGKLTSRGAVHDGKNIRVIF' A
#
# COMPACT_ATOMS: atom_id res chain seq x y z
N MET A 1 13.23 -5.68 6.59
CA MET A 1 12.72 -5.65 5.22
C MET A 1 11.21 -5.42 5.28
N GLY A 2 10.64 -4.47 4.55
CA GLY A 2 9.19 -4.34 4.41
C GLY A 2 8.69 -5.18 3.24
N ILE A 3 7.43 -5.60 3.28
CA ILE A 3 6.75 -6.33 2.21
C ILE A 3 5.74 -5.35 1.57
N PHE A 4 5.55 -5.43 0.26
CA PHE A 4 4.48 -4.70 -0.40
C PHE A 4 3.17 -5.47 -0.22
N TRP A 5 2.16 -4.78 0.29
CA TRP A 5 0.82 -5.26 0.49
C TRP A 5 -0.13 -4.53 -0.43
N TYR A 6 -1.14 -5.23 -0.91
CA TYR A 6 -2.30 -4.67 -1.56
C TYR A 6 -3.45 -4.66 -0.55
N VAL A 7 -4.02 -3.48 -0.30
CA VAL A 7 -5.16 -3.29 0.57
C VAL A 7 -6.35 -2.89 -0.29
N CYS A 8 -7.48 -3.59 -0.20
CA CYS A 8 -8.70 -3.28 -0.93
C CYS A 8 -9.91 -3.46 0.00
N ASP A 9 -10.66 -2.38 0.26
CA ASP A 9 -11.84 -2.39 1.13
C ASP A 9 -11.60 -3.10 2.49
N GLY A 10 -10.44 -2.84 3.09
CA GLY A 10 -10.05 -3.43 4.38
C GLY A 10 -9.54 -4.87 4.32
N ARG A 11 -9.54 -5.52 3.15
CA ARG A 11 -8.84 -6.80 2.93
C ARG A 11 -7.38 -6.53 2.61
N VAL A 12 -6.49 -7.37 3.12
CA VAL A 12 -5.05 -7.26 2.91
C VAL A 12 -4.52 -8.54 2.31
N GLU A 13 -3.77 -8.39 1.22
CA GLU A 13 -3.09 -9.49 0.55
C GLU A 13 -1.70 -9.05 0.10
N THR A 14 -0.83 -10.00 -0.20
CA THR A 14 0.51 -9.68 -0.73
C THR A 14 0.36 -9.00 -2.09
N TYR A 15 1.16 -7.96 -2.32
CA TYR A 15 1.23 -7.32 -3.63
C TYR A 15 1.90 -8.26 -4.64
N CYS A 16 1.18 -8.57 -5.71
CA CYS A 16 1.56 -9.43 -6.82
C CYS A 16 1.37 -8.72 -8.18
N GLY A 17 1.31 -7.38 -8.19
CA GLY A 17 1.11 -6.59 -9.40
C GLY A 17 -0.32 -6.08 -9.62
N GLN A 18 -1.18 -6.11 -8.60
CA GLN A 18 -2.51 -5.54 -8.65
C GLN A 18 -2.45 -4.02 -8.92
N GLU A 19 -3.42 -3.50 -9.66
CA GLU A 19 -3.53 -2.06 -9.91
C GLU A 19 -4.33 -1.39 -8.77
N ALA A 20 -3.72 -0.44 -8.08
CA ALA A 20 -4.37 0.31 -7.01
C ALA A 20 -5.06 1.56 -7.57
N ASP A 21 -6.35 1.74 -7.25
CA ASP A 21 -7.17 2.85 -7.75
C ASP A 21 -7.04 4.14 -6.93
N TRP A 22 -6.40 4.08 -5.75
CA TRP A 22 -6.21 5.18 -4.81
C TRP A 22 -7.49 5.77 -4.21
N SER A 23 -8.61 5.07 -4.37
CA SER A 23 -9.92 5.43 -3.81
C SER A 23 -10.41 4.35 -2.84
N GLY A 24 -10.40 3.08 -3.27
CA GLY A 24 -10.77 1.90 -2.47
C GLY A 24 -9.64 0.89 -2.32
N SER A 25 -8.59 0.99 -3.14
CA SER A 25 -7.42 0.13 -3.08
C SER A 25 -6.08 0.87 -3.10
N PHE A 26 -5.11 0.30 -2.38
CA PHE A 26 -3.81 0.93 -2.09
C PHE A 26 -2.68 -0.10 -2.07
N THR A 27 -1.51 0.32 -2.55
CA THR A 27 -0.27 -0.43 -2.34
C THR A 27 0.50 0.17 -1.17
N VAL A 28 0.95 -0.68 -0.25
CA VAL A 28 1.53 -0.25 1.04
C VAL A 28 2.80 -1.02 1.32
N LEU A 29 3.88 -0.33 1.70
CA LEU A 29 5.08 -0.99 2.22
C LEU A 29 4.93 -1.14 3.74
N ALA A 30 4.78 -2.36 4.24
CA ALA A 30 4.55 -2.61 5.67
C ALA A 30 5.25 -3.88 6.17
N LYS A 31 5.45 -3.99 7.48
CA LYS A 31 6.09 -5.18 8.09
C LYS A 31 5.13 -6.36 8.25
N SER A 32 3.82 -6.09 8.35
CA SER A 32 2.76 -7.08 8.48
C SER A 32 1.45 -6.57 7.85
N PRO A 33 0.44 -7.44 7.64
CA PRO A 33 -0.86 -7.02 7.12
C PRO A 33 -1.56 -5.96 7.98
N GLU A 34 -1.45 -6.06 9.30
CA GLU A 34 -2.07 -5.14 10.25
C GLU A 34 -1.41 -3.75 10.18
N ASP A 35 -0.08 -3.71 10.03
CA ASP A 35 0.66 -2.47 9.79
C ASP A 35 0.24 -1.82 8.46
N ALA A 36 -0.05 -2.64 7.42
CA ALA A 36 -0.55 -2.13 6.14
C ALA A 36 -1.90 -1.41 6.30
N LEU A 37 -2.85 -2.02 7.02
CA LEU A 37 -4.15 -1.39 7.33
C LEU A 37 -3.98 -0.09 8.10
N LEU A 38 -3.17 -0.09 9.15
CA LEU A 38 -2.91 1.11 9.95
C LEU A 38 -2.32 2.24 9.11
N LYS A 39 -1.46 1.94 8.14
CA LYS A 39 -0.91 2.95 7.22
C LYS A 39 -1.97 3.50 6.27
N VAL A 40 -2.86 2.67 5.73
CA VAL A 40 -3.99 3.14 4.91
C VAL A 40 -4.89 4.07 5.72
N MET A 41 -5.25 3.69 6.96
CA MET A 41 -6.03 4.56 7.85
C MET A 41 -5.33 5.90 8.12
N LYS A 42 -4.03 5.89 8.39
CA LYS A 42 -3.24 7.12 8.58
C LYS A 42 -3.14 7.96 7.32
N PHE A 43 -3.05 7.34 6.14
CA PHE A 43 -3.05 8.01 4.85
C PHE A 43 -4.38 8.74 4.61
N HIS A 44 -5.53 8.09 4.87
CA HIS A 44 -6.85 8.74 4.78
C HIS A 44 -7.01 9.92 5.75
N LEU A 45 -6.38 9.86 6.91
CA LEU A 45 -6.33 10.97 7.86
C LEU A 45 -5.33 12.08 7.48
N GLY A 46 -4.67 11.98 6.32
CA GLY A 46 -3.64 12.92 5.86
C GLY A 46 -2.33 12.86 6.64
N LYS A 47 -2.11 11.82 7.46
CA LYS A 47 -0.93 11.67 8.32
C LYS A 47 0.24 10.97 7.63
N LEU A 48 -0.01 10.28 6.52
CA LEU A 48 1.00 9.65 5.69
C LEU A 48 0.88 10.14 4.25
N THR A 49 1.98 10.01 3.51
CA THR A 49 2.03 10.35 2.08
C THR A 49 2.37 9.11 1.27
N SER A 50 1.95 9.15 0.01
CA SER A 50 2.33 8.15 -0.98
C SER A 50 3.51 8.64 -1.81
N ARG A 51 4.41 7.76 -2.24
CA ARG A 51 5.49 8.08 -3.18
C ARG A 51 5.61 7.00 -4.26
N GLY A 52 6.24 7.34 -5.37
CA GLY A 52 6.62 6.34 -6.38
C GLY A 52 7.72 5.42 -5.85
N ALA A 53 7.63 4.14 -6.19
CA ALA A 53 8.62 3.10 -5.92
C ALA A 53 8.77 2.21 -7.15
N VAL A 54 9.96 1.64 -7.35
CA VAL A 54 10.19 0.64 -8.40
C VAL A 54 9.98 -0.75 -7.81
N HIS A 55 9.07 -1.53 -8.38
CA HIS A 55 8.84 -2.93 -8.05
C HIS A 55 8.73 -3.73 -9.34
N ASP A 56 9.55 -4.77 -9.49
CA ASP A 56 9.63 -5.60 -10.70
C ASP A 56 9.76 -4.79 -12.00
N GLY A 57 10.65 -3.78 -11.99
CA GLY A 57 10.88 -2.89 -13.13
C GLY A 57 9.75 -1.90 -13.43
N LYS A 58 8.64 -1.93 -12.69
CA LYS A 58 7.51 -1.01 -12.85
C LYS A 58 7.52 0.07 -11.77
N ASN A 59 7.14 1.29 -12.16
CA ASN A 59 6.87 2.36 -11.20
C ASN A 59 5.46 2.16 -10.63
N ILE A 60 5.40 1.91 -9.33
CA ILE A 60 4.17 1.79 -8.56
C ILE A 60 4.10 2.91 -7.55
N ARG A 61 2.90 3.35 -7.20
CA ARG A 61 2.70 4.32 -6.12
C ARG A 61 2.49 3.52 -4.82
N VAL A 62 3.09 3.96 -3.72
CA VAL A 62 3.13 3.19 -2.47
C VAL A 62 3.00 4.12 -1.25
N ILE A 63 2.25 3.68 -0.24
CA ILE A 63 2.20 4.31 1.09
C ILE A 63 3.36 3.78 1.95
N PHE A 64 4.14 4.69 2.53
CA PHE A 64 5.31 4.40 3.37
C PHE A 64 5.03 4.63 4.86
#